data_AF-A0A920R7D1-F1
#
_entry.id   AF-A0A920R7D1-F1
#
_cell.length_a   1.000
_cell.length_b   1.000
_cell.length_c   1.000
_cell.angle_alpha   90.00
_cell.angle_beta   90.00
_cell.angle_gamma   90.00
#
_symmetry.space_group_name_H-M   'P 1'
#
loop_
_entity.id
_entity.type
_entity.pdbx_description
1 polymer ?
#
loop_
_entity_poly.entity_id
_entity_poly.type
_entity_poly.pdbx_seq_one_letter_code
_entity_poly.pdbx_strand_id
1 'polypeptide(L)'
;MPKSLLAALLFTVFAMLHSDLVDAQTRIPGWNRVAPPGGHQNDPQLVRATGGPVVPIFEGWFPNEDGTFQLCFGYFNTNTETVFDIPVGPSNYVEPG
;
A
#
# COMPACT_ATOMS: atom_id res chain seq x y z
N MET A 1 -47.47 -2.11 -10.44
CA MET A 1 -46.63 -2.39 -9.25
C MET A 1 -46.90 -1.35 -8.19
N PRO A 2 -46.99 -1.71 -6.89
CA PRO A 2 -47.20 -0.73 -5.83
C PRO A 2 -45.95 0.17 -5.72
N LYS A 3 -46.15 1.46 -5.49
CA LYS A 3 -45.08 2.47 -5.45
C LYS A 3 -43.97 2.14 -4.44
N SER A 4 -44.33 1.44 -3.37
CA SER A 4 -43.41 0.92 -2.35
C SER A 4 -42.43 -0.13 -2.89
N LEU A 5 -42.88 -0.98 -3.82
CA LEU A 5 -42.04 -2.02 -4.41
C LEU A 5 -41.02 -1.44 -5.39
N LEU A 6 -41.41 -0.40 -6.15
CA LEU A 6 -40.49 0.31 -7.05
C LEU A 6 -39.43 1.09 -6.27
N ALA A 7 -39.82 1.73 -5.16
CA ALA A 7 -38.88 2.42 -4.27
C ALA A 7 -37.89 1.45 -3.61
N ALA A 8 -38.37 0.30 -3.13
CA ALA A 8 -37.51 -0.76 -2.57
C ALA A 8 -36.52 -1.30 -3.62
N LEU A 9 -36.98 -1.54 -4.85
CA LEU A 9 -36.13 -2.02 -5.93
C LEU A 9 -35.03 -0.99 -6.28
N LEU A 10 -35.40 0.28 -6.40
CA LEU A 10 -34.46 1.37 -6.68
C LEU A 10 -33.43 1.53 -5.56
N PHE A 11 -33.83 1.42 -4.29
CA PHE A 11 -32.92 1.48 -3.16
C PHE A 11 -31.95 0.29 -3.15
N THR A 12 -32.43 -0.90 -3.51
CA THR A 12 -31.60 -2.11 -3.58
C THR A 12 -30.58 -2.02 -4.72
N VAL A 13 -31.00 -1.55 -5.89
CA VAL A 13 -30.10 -1.32 -7.04
C VAL A 13 -29.08 -0.23 -6.73
N PHE A 14 -29.48 0.84 -6.06
CA PHE A 14 -28.58 1.90 -5.61
C PHE A 14 -27.56 1.38 -4.59
N ALA A 15 -27.98 0.55 -3.64
CA ALA A 15 -27.09 -0.08 -2.66
C ALA A 15 -26.09 -1.05 -3.31
N MET A 16 -26.50 -1.80 -4.34
CA MET A 16 -25.61 -2.71 -5.08
C MET A 16 -24.65 -1.98 -6.03
N LEU A 17 -24.98 -0.77 -6.51
CA LEU A 17 -24.09 0.04 -7.34
C LEU A 17 -23.02 0.79 -6.55
N HIS A 18 -23.13 0.87 -5.23
CA HIS A 18 -22.21 1.63 -4.36
C HIS A 18 -21.39 0.76 -3.40
N SER A 19 -21.50 -0.59 -3.48
CA SER A 19 -20.67 -1.48 -2.66
C SER A 19 -19.18 -1.35 -2.97
N ASP A 20 -18.84 -1.11 -4.24
CA ASP A 20 -17.45 -1.22 -4.72
C ASP A 20 -16.64 0.06 -4.46
N LEU A 21 -17.31 1.18 -4.15
CA LEU A 21 -16.65 2.45 -3.82
C LEU A 21 -16.13 2.48 -2.37
N VAL A 22 -16.65 1.62 -1.50
CA VAL A 22 -16.20 1.52 -0.10
C VAL A 22 -14.89 0.73 -0.01
N ASP A 23 -14.71 -0.30 -0.85
CA ASP A 23 -13.52 -1.16 -0.82
C ASP A 23 -12.26 -0.51 -1.42
N ALA A 24 -12.42 0.40 -2.39
CA ALA A 24 -11.31 1.21 -2.88
C ALA A 24 -10.78 2.20 -1.81
N GLN A 25 -11.63 2.61 -0.87
CA GLN A 25 -11.32 3.53 0.23
C GLN A 25 -10.87 2.81 1.51
N THR A 26 -11.14 1.51 1.64
CA THR A 26 -10.63 0.65 2.73
C THR A 26 -9.38 -0.13 2.32
N ARG A 27 -8.53 0.45 1.47
CA ARG A 27 -7.08 0.16 1.48
C ARG A 27 -6.60 0.38 2.91
N ILE A 28 -6.64 -0.64 3.76
CA ILE A 28 -6.15 -0.54 5.14
C ILE A 28 -4.66 -0.28 4.97
N PRO A 29 -4.19 0.95 5.24
CA PRO A 29 -2.80 1.29 5.03
C PRO A 29 -1.98 0.46 6.02
N GLY A 30 -0.67 0.34 5.84
CA GLY A 30 0.25 -0.16 6.87
C GLY A 30 0.30 0.71 8.14
N TRP A 31 -0.84 1.29 8.57
CA TRP A 31 -1.01 2.39 9.50
C TRP A 31 -0.55 2.09 10.93
N ASN A 32 -0.45 0.81 11.30
CA ASN A 32 0.13 0.41 12.60
C ASN A 32 1.66 0.19 12.53
N ARG A 33 2.31 0.50 11.41
CA ARG A 33 3.78 0.65 11.25
C ARG A 33 4.19 2.06 10.82
N VAL A 34 3.23 2.95 10.56
CA VAL A 34 3.50 4.37 10.37
C VAL A 34 3.89 4.90 11.75
N ALA A 35 5.02 5.60 11.82
CA ALA A 35 5.44 6.22 13.07
C ALA A 35 4.29 7.07 13.63
N PRO A 36 4.10 7.13 14.97
CA PRO A 36 2.98 7.83 15.59
C PRO A 36 2.92 9.29 15.12
N PRO A 37 1.81 10.02 15.29
CA PRO A 37 1.77 11.44 14.95
C PRO A 37 2.97 12.20 15.55
N GLY A 38 3.87 12.69 14.68
CA GLY A 38 5.15 13.32 15.06
C GLY A 38 6.40 12.43 15.05
N GLY A 39 6.25 11.13 14.79
CA GLY A 39 7.33 10.20 14.49
C GLY A 39 7.56 10.08 12.98
N HIS A 40 8.78 9.75 12.59
CA HIS A 40 9.12 9.49 11.19
C HIS A 40 9.36 7.99 10.98
N GLN A 41 8.75 7.41 9.94
CA GLN A 41 8.99 6.02 9.54
C GLN A 41 10.43 5.83 9.04
N ASN A 42 11.03 6.92 8.57
CA ASN A 42 12.40 7.09 8.15
C ASN A 42 13.04 8.19 9.00
N ASP A 43 14.07 7.87 9.78
CA ASP A 43 14.77 8.87 10.58
C ASP A 43 15.53 9.85 9.66
N PRO A 44 15.20 11.15 9.63
CA PRO A 44 15.94 12.14 8.84
C PRO A 44 17.42 12.23 9.24
N GLN A 45 17.77 11.83 10.47
CA GLN A 45 19.17 11.74 10.93
C GLN A 45 19.98 10.68 10.15
N LEU A 46 19.30 9.73 9.49
CA LEU A 46 19.96 8.74 8.67
C LEU A 46 20.46 9.34 7.34
N VAL A 47 19.82 10.42 6.87
CA VAL A 47 20.16 11.10 5.61
C VAL A 47 21.55 11.76 5.69
N ARG A 48 22.38 11.53 4.68
CA ARG A 48 23.76 12.04 4.59
C ARG A 48 24.21 12.18 3.14
N ALA A 49 25.35 12.82 2.91
CA ALA A 49 25.89 12.99 1.55
C ALA A 49 26.20 11.65 0.87
N THR A 50 26.99 10.80 1.52
CA THR A 50 27.48 9.52 1.00
C THR A 50 27.68 8.48 2.12
N GLY A 51 27.88 7.21 1.74
CA GLY A 51 28.21 6.10 2.65
C GLY A 51 27.06 5.59 3.53
N GLY A 52 25.84 6.11 3.34
CA GLY A 52 24.63 5.62 3.99
C GLY A 52 24.06 4.37 3.31
N PRO A 53 23.24 3.57 4.02
CA PRO A 53 22.61 2.40 3.44
C PRO A 53 21.45 2.75 2.49
N VAL A 54 21.12 1.81 1.60
CA VAL A 54 19.80 1.75 0.93
C VAL A 54 18.92 0.80 1.74
N VAL A 55 17.80 1.30 2.25
CA VAL A 55 16.94 0.57 3.20
C VAL A 55 15.73 -0.02 2.46
N PRO A 56 15.47 -1.34 2.54
CA PRO A 56 14.24 -1.92 2.00
C PRO A 56 13.04 -1.52 2.87
N ILE A 57 11.91 -1.19 2.24
CA ILE A 57 10.67 -0.81 2.91
C ILE A 57 9.55 -1.73 2.44
N PHE A 58 8.82 -2.30 3.40
CA PHE A 58 7.53 -2.93 3.12
C PHE A 58 6.44 -1.87 3.22
N GLU A 59 5.89 -1.48 2.08
CA GLU A 59 4.90 -0.41 1.95
C GLU A 59 3.47 -0.89 2.21
N GLY A 60 3.28 -2.19 2.37
CA GLY A 60 2.00 -2.80 2.71
C GLY A 60 1.59 -3.89 1.74
N TRP A 61 0.33 -4.29 1.86
CA TRP A 61 -0.29 -5.31 1.03
C TRP A 61 -1.68 -4.86 0.59
N PHE A 62 -2.12 -5.36 -0.56
CA PHE A 62 -3.41 -5.06 -1.15
C PHE A 62 -4.14 -6.37 -1.43
N PRO A 63 -5.38 -6.55 -0.95
CA PRO A 63 -6.19 -7.70 -1.31
C PRO A 63 -6.62 -7.59 -2.78
N ASN A 64 -6.67 -8.73 -3.47
CA ASN A 64 -7.20 -8.86 -4.82
C ASN A 64 -8.57 -9.55 -4.80
N GLU A 65 -9.37 -9.35 -5.84
CA GLU A 65 -10.72 -9.94 -5.97
C GLU A 65 -10.70 -11.48 -5.97
N ASP A 66 -9.60 -12.09 -6.41
CA ASP A 66 -9.41 -13.55 -6.47
C ASP A 66 -8.98 -14.17 -5.13
N GLY A 67 -8.92 -13.37 -4.06
CA GLY A 67 -8.50 -13.81 -2.72
C GLY A 67 -6.98 -13.88 -2.54
N THR A 68 -6.18 -13.51 -3.54
CA THR A 68 -4.73 -13.35 -3.41
C THR A 68 -4.37 -11.96 -2.86
N PHE A 69 -3.09 -11.72 -2.59
CA PHE A 69 -2.59 -10.44 -2.12
C PHE A 69 -1.42 -9.95 -2.97
N GLN A 70 -1.41 -8.67 -3.31
CA GLN A 70 -0.23 -7.98 -3.83
C GLN A 70 0.59 -7.43 -2.65
N LEU A 71 1.89 -7.72 -2.63
CA LEU A 71 2.83 -7.17 -1.66
C LEU A 71 3.63 -6.03 -2.31
N CYS A 72 3.71 -4.87 -1.63
CA CYS A 72 4.44 -3.72 -2.14
C CYS A 72 5.75 -3.52 -1.36
N PHE A 73 6.86 -3.47 -2.10
CA PHE A 73 8.19 -3.23 -1.57
C PHE A 73 8.81 -2.02 -2.28
N GLY A 74 9.47 -1.17 -1.50
CA GLY A 74 10.24 -0.02 -1.98
C GLY A 74 11.64 -0.03 -1.40
N TYR A 75 12.43 0.96 -1.80
CA TYR A 75 13.76 1.23 -1.25
C TYR A 75 13.89 2.71 -0.92
N PHE A 76 14.51 3.01 0.21
CA PHE A 76 14.86 4.38 0.59
C PHE A 76 16.38 4.56 0.55
N ASN A 77 16.83 5.42 -0.35
CA ASN A 77 18.22 5.85 -0.40
C ASN A 77 18.44 6.94 0.64
N THR A 78 19.35 6.70 1.59
CA THR A 78 19.71 7.67 2.63
C THR A 78 20.80 8.64 2.18
N ASN A 79 21.27 8.54 0.94
CA ASN A 79 22.35 9.34 0.37
C ASN A 79 21.81 10.46 -0.52
N THR A 80 22.26 11.70 -0.33
CA THR A 80 21.82 12.86 -1.12
C THR A 80 22.66 13.09 -2.38
N GLU A 81 23.91 12.62 -2.40
CA GLU A 81 24.83 12.83 -3.54
C GLU A 81 25.14 11.53 -4.31
N THR A 82 24.84 10.38 -3.71
CA THR A 82 25.04 9.07 -4.36
C THR A 82 23.72 8.52 -4.88
N VAL A 83 23.66 8.25 -6.18
CA VAL A 83 22.56 7.52 -6.82
C VAL A 83 22.98 6.06 -6.99
N PHE A 84 22.14 5.13 -6.56
CA PHE A 84 22.35 3.70 -6.76
C PHE A 84 21.49 3.22 -7.93
N ASP A 85 22.14 2.57 -8.89
CA ASP A 85 21.47 1.81 -9.94
C ASP A 85 21.73 0.33 -9.67
N ILE A 86 20.69 -0.39 -9.24
CA ILE A 86 20.76 -1.80 -8.86
C ILE A 86 19.99 -2.59 -9.92
N PRO A 87 20.67 -3.35 -10.80
CA PRO A 87 20.00 -4.11 -11.84
C PRO A 87 19.24 -5.29 -11.23
N VAL A 88 18.13 -5.65 -11.89
CA VAL A 88 17.46 -6.93 -11.59
C VAL A 88 18.43 -8.06 -11.88
N GLY A 89 18.60 -8.96 -10.91
CA GLY A 89 19.53 -10.09 -11.01
C GLY A 89 18.93 -11.40 -10.51
N PRO A 90 19.65 -12.52 -10.69
CA PRO A 90 19.20 -13.84 -10.27
C PRO A 90 18.89 -13.97 -8.77
N SER A 91 19.43 -13.06 -7.96
CA SER A 91 19.21 -13.01 -6.51
C SER A 91 18.04 -12.11 -6.09
N ASN A 92 17.26 -11.57 -7.03
CA ASN A 92 16.11 -10.70 -6.74
C ASN A 92 14.82 -11.53 -6.60
N TYR A 93 14.76 -12.41 -5.61
CA TYR A 93 13.58 -13.22 -5.30
C TYR A 93 13.33 -13.30 -3.79
N VAL A 94 12.08 -13.60 -3.44
CA VAL A 94 11.65 -13.92 -2.08
C VAL A 94 11.22 -15.38 -2.09
N GLU A 95 11.84 -16.20 -1.24
CA GLU A 95 11.48 -17.62 -1.09
C GLU A 95 10.75 -17.86 0.23
N PRO A 96 9.71 -18.71 0.25
CA PRO A 96 9.20 -19.24 1.52
C PRO A 96 10.32 -20.07 2.15
N GLY A 97 10.76 -19.67 3.34
CA GLY A 97 11.70 -20.45 4.15
C GLY A 97 11.11 -21.78 4.62
#